data_AF-A0A435WZH6-F1
#
_entry.id   AF-A0A435WZH6-F1
#
_cell.length_a   1.000
_cell.length_b   1.000
_cell.length_c   1.000
_cell.angle_alpha   90.00
_cell.angle_beta   90.00
_cell.angle_gamma   90.00
#
_symmetry.space_group_name_H-M   'P 1'
#
loop_
_entity.id
_entity.type
_entity.pdbx_description
1 polymer ?
#
loop_
_entity_poly.entity_id
_entity_poly.type
_entity_poly.pdbx_seq_one_letter_code
_entity_poly.pdbx_strand_id
1 'polypeptide(L)'
;PWPLWGAYFAAATITWAAGHLVTTRIFGRDARAGVVGGVSSAYSNVVLLGAPFILGIFGPSGFEVLSLLVSVHLPIMMMASIVLFEMFGRSGGEPMHPLRMIRSFLRRLFINPLIIGILAGLAWRLSGVPLPDLVKRLVDALADTAGPVALFAMGLSLRRFGISGNVRPALALSVLKLFLMPALVLAFVWLLGLPPLT
;
A
#
# COMPACT_ATOMS: atom_id res chain seq x y z
N PRO A 1 -13.85 8.41 12.10
CA PRO A 1 -12.94 7.60 11.25
C PRO A 1 -12.96 6.09 11.54
N TRP A 2 -13.29 5.62 12.74
CA TRP A 2 -13.26 4.20 13.10
C TRP A 2 -14.06 3.27 12.15
N PRO A 3 -15.31 3.60 11.74
CA PRO A 3 -16.06 2.73 10.83
C PRO A 3 -15.42 2.67 9.44
N LEU A 4 -14.86 3.79 8.95
CA LEU A 4 -14.12 3.85 7.68
C LEU A 4 -12.89 2.96 7.71
N TRP A 5 -12.08 3.05 8.77
CA TRP A 5 -10.91 2.20 8.95
C TRP A 5 -11.30 0.73 9.08
N GLY A 6 -12.34 0.42 9.88
CA GLY A 6 -12.85 -0.93 10.03
C GLY A 6 -13.28 -1.54 8.69
N ALA A 7 -14.10 -0.83 7.91
CA ALA A 7 -14.53 -1.25 6.58
C ALA A 7 -13.34 -1.53 5.65
N TYR A 8 -12.39 -0.59 5.59
CA TYR A 8 -11.24 -0.70 4.71
C TYR A 8 -10.30 -1.85 5.09
N PHE A 9 -9.90 -1.95 6.36
CA PHE A 9 -8.95 -2.96 6.81
C PHE A 9 -9.58 -4.36 6.88
N ALA A 10 -10.88 -4.48 7.14
CA ALA A 10 -11.59 -5.74 6.99
C ALA A 10 -11.58 -6.22 5.54
N ALA A 11 -11.94 -5.35 4.59
CA ALA A 11 -11.88 -5.65 3.16
C ALA A 11 -10.45 -5.99 2.70
N ALA A 12 -9.44 -5.24 3.15
CA ALA A 12 -8.04 -5.51 2.86
C ALA A 12 -7.61 -6.88 3.39
N THR A 13 -8.00 -7.24 4.62
CA THR A 13 -7.66 -8.53 5.24
C THR A 13 -8.27 -9.69 4.46
N ILE A 14 -9.55 -9.59 4.10
CA ILE A 14 -10.24 -10.63 3.31
C ILE A 14 -9.61 -10.76 1.91
N THR A 15 -9.33 -9.64 1.24
CA THR A 15 -8.70 -9.63 -0.08
C THR A 15 -7.29 -10.21 -0.04
N TRP A 16 -6.55 -9.95 1.03
CA TRP A 16 -5.23 -10.51 1.25
C TRP A 16 -5.31 -12.02 1.42
N ALA A 17 -6.19 -12.50 2.31
CA ALA A 17 -6.39 -13.92 2.54
C ALA A 17 -6.79 -14.65 1.24
N ALA A 18 -7.70 -14.04 0.46
CA ALA A 18 -8.06 -14.55 -0.86
C ALA A 18 -6.84 -14.62 -1.80
N GLY A 19 -6.02 -13.58 -1.87
CA GLY A 19 -4.81 -13.56 -2.70
C GLY A 19 -3.78 -14.62 -2.29
N HIS A 20 -3.61 -14.83 -0.98
CA HIS A 20 -2.75 -15.88 -0.44
C HIS A 20 -3.27 -17.28 -0.81
N LEU A 21 -4.55 -17.53 -0.62
CA LEU A 21 -5.18 -18.82 -0.94
C LEU A 21 -5.19 -19.10 -2.44
N VAL A 22 -5.49 -18.12 -3.28
CA VAL A 22 -5.42 -18.27 -4.74
C VAL A 22 -4.00 -18.64 -5.16
N THR A 23 -3.00 -17.95 -4.63
CA THR A 23 -1.59 -18.20 -4.98
C THR A 23 -1.10 -19.59 -4.54
N THR A 24 -1.49 -20.04 -3.35
CA THR A 24 -1.04 -21.31 -2.77
C THR A 24 -1.88 -22.51 -3.23
N ARG A 25 -3.22 -22.39 -3.23
CA ARG A 25 -4.15 -23.50 -3.49
C ARG A 25 -4.50 -23.67 -4.95
N ILE A 26 -4.66 -22.57 -5.71
CA ILE A 26 -5.04 -22.67 -7.13
C ILE A 26 -3.78 -22.79 -8.00
N PHE A 27 -2.75 -22.00 -7.70
CA PHE A 27 -1.51 -22.00 -8.49
C PHE A 27 -0.38 -22.84 -7.89
N GLY A 28 -0.61 -23.53 -6.77
CA GLY A 28 0.31 -24.50 -6.19
C GLY A 28 1.65 -23.91 -5.72
N ARG A 29 1.71 -22.60 -5.42
CA ARG A 29 2.95 -21.93 -5.01
C ARG A 29 3.20 -22.10 -3.52
N ASP A 30 4.45 -21.88 -3.11
CA ASP A 30 4.86 -21.97 -1.71
C ASP A 30 4.22 -20.87 -0.84
N ALA A 31 4.28 -21.05 0.49
CA ALA A 31 3.69 -20.11 1.44
C ALA A 31 4.28 -18.69 1.31
N ARG A 32 5.56 -18.57 0.94
CA ARG A 32 6.23 -17.29 0.65
C ARG A 32 5.57 -16.57 -0.52
N ALA A 33 5.40 -17.26 -1.65
CA ALA A 33 4.67 -16.70 -2.78
C ALA A 33 3.22 -16.38 -2.41
N GLY A 34 2.59 -17.17 -1.53
CA GLY A 34 1.29 -16.86 -0.94
C GLY A 34 1.26 -15.50 -0.23
N VAL A 35 2.23 -15.22 0.64
CA VAL A 35 2.32 -13.91 1.32
C VAL A 35 2.49 -12.79 0.30
N VAL A 36 3.36 -12.97 -0.70
CA VAL A 36 3.54 -12.00 -1.80
C VAL A 36 2.22 -11.77 -2.52
N GLY A 37 1.49 -12.83 -2.89
CA GLY A 37 0.22 -12.73 -3.60
C GLY A 37 -0.85 -11.99 -2.80
N GLY A 38 -0.94 -12.24 -1.50
CA GLY A 38 -1.84 -11.51 -0.61
C GLY A 38 -1.49 -10.02 -0.43
N VAL A 39 -0.20 -9.69 -0.30
CA VAL A 39 0.25 -8.29 -0.33
C VAL A 39 -0.11 -7.66 -1.68
N SER A 40 0.14 -8.35 -2.79
CA SER A 40 -0.14 -7.83 -4.13
C SER A 40 -1.63 -7.55 -4.37
N SER A 41 -2.54 -8.36 -3.81
CA SER A 41 -3.99 -8.17 -3.96
C SER A 41 -4.56 -7.08 -3.05
N ALA A 42 -4.02 -6.88 -1.85
CA ALA A 42 -4.59 -5.98 -0.85
C ALA A 42 -3.83 -4.64 -0.65
N TYR A 43 -2.53 -4.59 -0.97
CA TYR A 43 -1.72 -3.38 -0.78
C TYR A 43 -2.10 -2.33 -1.83
N SER A 44 -2.64 -1.20 -1.37
CA SER A 44 -3.30 -0.24 -2.24
C SER A 44 -2.40 0.94 -2.56
N ASN A 45 -2.48 1.44 -3.80
CA ASN A 45 -1.70 2.60 -4.26
C ASN A 45 -2.44 3.90 -4.01
N VAL A 46 -2.92 4.09 -2.77
CA VAL A 46 -3.83 5.19 -2.39
C VAL A 46 -3.18 6.56 -2.53
N VAL A 47 -1.86 6.68 -2.39
CA VAL A 47 -1.14 7.95 -2.58
C VAL A 47 -0.83 8.20 -4.06
N LEU A 48 -0.29 7.21 -4.78
CA LEU A 48 0.14 7.39 -6.17
C LEU A 48 -1.04 7.54 -7.15
N LEU A 49 -2.09 6.74 -6.98
CA LEU A 49 -3.27 6.73 -7.86
C LEU A 49 -4.51 7.28 -7.15
N GLY A 50 -4.70 6.96 -5.87
CA GLY A 50 -5.90 7.36 -5.14
C GLY A 50 -6.01 8.88 -4.92
N ALA A 51 -4.92 9.55 -4.55
CA ALA A 51 -4.90 10.99 -4.31
C ALA A 51 -5.31 11.82 -5.53
N PRO A 52 -4.69 11.68 -6.72
CA PRO A 52 -5.11 12.45 -7.88
C PRO A 52 -6.55 12.13 -8.32
N PHE A 53 -6.99 10.87 -8.16
CA PHE A 53 -8.35 10.46 -8.51
C PHE A 53 -9.41 11.07 -7.59
N ILE A 54 -9.20 11.02 -6.28
CA ILE A 54 -10.12 11.61 -5.30
C ILE A 54 -10.12 13.14 -5.40
N LEU A 55 -8.96 13.77 -5.55
CA LEU A 55 -8.87 15.21 -5.79
C LEU A 55 -9.61 15.64 -7.05
N GLY A 56 -9.52 14.87 -8.13
CA GLY A 56 -10.18 15.18 -9.40
C GLY A 56 -11.71 15.06 -9.36
N ILE A 57 -12.25 14.12 -8.58
CA ILE A 57 -13.70 13.83 -8.54
C ILE A 57 -14.40 14.53 -7.37
N PHE A 58 -13.81 14.45 -6.17
CA PHE A 58 -14.40 14.91 -4.92
C PHE A 58 -13.73 16.16 -4.37
N GLY A 59 -12.69 16.69 -5.04
CA GLY A 59 -12.01 17.89 -4.62
C GLY A 59 -11.31 17.77 -3.26
N PRO A 60 -11.07 18.91 -2.57
CA PRO A 60 -10.38 18.93 -1.29
C PRO A 60 -11.08 18.14 -0.18
N SER A 61 -12.42 18.16 -0.11
CA SER A 61 -13.18 17.45 0.93
C SER A 61 -13.00 15.93 0.86
N GLY A 62 -12.98 15.36 -0.36
CA GLY A 62 -12.64 13.95 -0.55
C GLY A 62 -11.20 13.64 -0.12
N PHE A 63 -10.26 14.55 -0.40
CA PHE A 63 -8.86 14.37 -0.05
C PHE A 63 -8.63 14.39 1.47
N GLU A 64 -9.40 15.18 2.23
CA GLU A 64 -9.38 15.15 3.69
C GLU A 64 -9.70 13.75 4.23
N VAL A 65 -10.76 13.11 3.72
CA VAL A 65 -11.12 11.74 4.13
C VAL A 65 -10.05 10.73 3.70
N LEU A 66 -9.50 10.87 2.51
CA LEU A 66 -8.39 10.03 2.05
C LEU A 66 -7.15 10.17 2.94
N SER A 67 -6.84 11.39 3.40
CA SER A 67 -5.68 11.66 4.26
C SER A 67 -5.77 10.91 5.60
N LEU A 68 -6.98 10.83 6.17
CA LEU A 68 -7.24 10.05 7.39
C LEU A 68 -6.96 8.56 7.17
N LEU A 69 -7.30 8.01 6.01
CA LEU A 69 -7.00 6.63 5.66
C LEU A 69 -5.49 6.42 5.46
N VAL A 70 -4.84 7.30 4.68
CA VAL A 70 -3.41 7.22 4.34
C VAL A 70 -2.53 7.27 5.59
N SER A 71 -2.91 8.08 6.58
CA SER A 71 -2.14 8.26 7.83
C SER A 71 -1.86 6.95 8.58
N VAL A 72 -2.80 6.01 8.53
CA VAL A 72 -2.70 4.70 9.21
C VAL A 72 -2.43 3.56 8.23
N HIS A 73 -2.67 3.75 6.93
CA HIS A 73 -2.52 2.71 5.91
C HIS A 73 -1.10 2.15 5.86
N LEU A 74 -0.08 3.00 5.69
CA LEU A 74 1.30 2.55 5.50
C LEU A 74 1.84 1.78 6.71
N PRO A 75 1.72 2.27 7.97
CA PRO A 75 2.22 1.54 9.13
C PRO A 75 1.52 0.20 9.33
N ILE A 76 0.18 0.17 9.22
CA ILE A 76 -0.61 -1.05 9.45
C ILE A 76 -0.28 -2.10 8.40
N MET A 77 -0.28 -1.73 7.12
CA MET A 77 0.02 -2.68 6.04
C MET A 77 1.46 -3.16 6.12
N MET A 78 2.42 -2.29 6.46
CA MET A 78 3.82 -2.70 6.62
C MET A 78 4.00 -3.67 7.80
N MET A 79 3.37 -3.39 8.95
CA MET A 79 3.38 -4.32 10.09
C MET A 79 2.78 -5.66 9.70
N ALA A 80 1.59 -5.67 9.11
CA ALA A 80 0.92 -6.89 8.66
C ALA A 80 1.80 -7.69 7.69
N SER A 81 2.45 -7.03 6.73
CA SER A 81 3.38 -7.69 5.80
C SER A 81 4.55 -8.32 6.55
N ILE A 82 5.17 -7.60 7.49
CA ILE A 82 6.31 -8.13 8.26
C ILE A 82 5.88 -9.34 9.10
N VAL A 83 4.72 -9.27 9.79
CA VAL A 83 4.19 -10.39 10.58
C VAL A 83 4.07 -11.62 9.67
N LEU A 84 3.37 -11.46 8.55
CA LEU A 84 3.01 -12.57 7.68
C LEU A 84 4.23 -13.15 6.95
N PHE A 85 5.18 -12.31 6.54
CA PHE A 85 6.46 -12.80 6.02
C PHE A 85 7.28 -13.55 7.07
N GLU A 86 7.21 -13.16 8.34
CA GLU A 86 7.92 -13.86 9.40
C GLU A 86 7.22 -15.19 9.78
N MET A 87 5.89 -15.22 9.77
CA MET A 87 5.07 -16.41 10.04
C MET A 87 5.15 -17.46 8.92
N PHE A 88 4.92 -17.04 7.68
CA PHE A 88 4.76 -17.94 6.53
C PHE A 88 5.99 -17.99 5.62
N GLY A 89 6.94 -17.07 5.82
CA GLY A 89 8.14 -16.97 4.98
C GLY A 89 9.37 -17.68 5.54
N ARG A 90 9.32 -18.31 6.71
CA ARG A 90 10.45 -19.09 7.25
C ARG A 90 10.24 -20.59 7.07
N SER A 91 11.14 -21.24 6.35
CA SER A 91 11.37 -22.68 6.48
C SER A 91 12.30 -22.86 7.68
N GLY A 92 11.78 -23.23 8.85
CA GLY A 92 12.68 -23.59 9.97
C GLY A 92 12.20 -23.46 11.41
N GLY A 93 10.92 -23.16 11.69
CA GLY A 93 10.37 -23.32 13.05
C GLY A 93 10.99 -22.47 14.17
N GLU A 94 11.87 -21.50 13.88
CA GLU A 94 12.37 -20.58 14.90
C GLU A 94 11.22 -19.77 15.53
N PRO A 95 11.22 -19.59 16.86
CA PRO A 95 10.18 -18.83 17.54
C PRO A 95 10.16 -17.37 17.07
N MET A 96 8.94 -16.83 16.92
CA MET A 96 8.74 -15.42 16.60
C MET A 96 9.29 -14.55 17.74
N HIS A 97 10.22 -13.65 17.44
CA HIS A 97 10.75 -12.71 18.42
C HIS A 97 10.11 -11.32 18.22
N PRO A 98 9.22 -10.86 19.12
CA PRO A 98 8.55 -9.56 19.00
C PRO A 98 9.53 -8.39 18.84
N LEU A 99 10.65 -8.42 19.57
CA LEU A 99 11.71 -7.41 19.45
C LEU A 99 12.34 -7.36 18.05
N ARG A 100 12.56 -8.52 17.43
CA ARG A 100 13.13 -8.62 16.07
C ARG A 100 12.15 -8.02 15.05
N MET A 101 10.86 -8.24 15.26
CA MET A 101 9.80 -7.75 14.40
C MET A 101 9.66 -6.21 14.51
N ILE A 102 9.61 -5.67 15.72
CA ILE A 102 9.58 -4.22 15.96
C ILE A 102 10.83 -3.56 15.39
N ARG A 103 12.02 -4.14 15.60
CA ARG A 103 13.27 -3.65 15.03
C ARG A 103 13.24 -3.67 13.50
N SER A 104 12.70 -4.72 12.88
CA SER A 104 12.52 -4.83 11.43
C SER A 104 11.58 -3.76 10.91
N PHE A 105 10.44 -3.54 11.60
CA PHE A 105 9.49 -2.50 11.27
C PHE A 105 10.12 -1.11 11.33
N LEU A 106 10.71 -0.72 12.47
CA LEU A 106 11.33 0.60 12.64
C LEU A 106 12.44 0.81 11.61
N ARG A 107 13.31 -0.19 11.40
CA ARG A 107 14.36 -0.11 10.39
C ARG A 107 13.79 0.09 8.99
N ARG A 108 12.77 -0.66 8.59
CA ARG A 108 12.13 -0.50 7.27
C ARG A 108 11.40 0.83 7.14
N LEU A 109 10.82 1.34 8.23
CA LEU A 109 10.15 2.63 8.27
C LEU A 109 11.15 3.77 8.03
N PHE A 110 12.22 3.82 8.81
CA PHE A 110 13.18 4.93 8.77
C PHE A 110 14.14 4.89 7.58
N ILE A 111 14.34 3.73 6.94
CA ILE A 111 15.14 3.62 5.72
C ILE A 111 14.28 3.86 4.46
N ASN A 112 12.95 3.88 4.56
CA ASN A 112 12.09 4.09 3.41
C ASN A 112 12.27 5.51 2.84
N PRO A 113 12.78 5.67 1.60
CA PRO A 113 13.03 7.00 1.03
C PRO A 113 11.80 7.89 0.97
N LEU A 114 10.60 7.32 0.81
CA LEU A 114 9.35 8.08 0.83
C LEU A 114 9.10 8.70 2.20
N ILE A 115 9.34 7.93 3.27
CA ILE A 115 9.15 8.40 4.66
C ILE A 115 10.20 9.45 5.00
N ILE A 116 11.46 9.22 4.64
CA ILE A 116 12.53 10.21 4.81
C ILE A 116 12.17 11.51 4.09
N GLY A 117 11.69 11.45 2.85
CA GLY A 117 11.27 12.62 2.08
C GLY A 117 10.12 13.39 2.74
N ILE A 118 9.08 12.69 3.21
CA ILE A 118 7.96 13.30 3.93
C ILE A 118 8.44 13.98 5.23
N LEU A 119 9.27 13.32 6.01
CA LEU A 119 9.80 13.86 7.27
C LEU A 119 10.72 15.06 7.02
N ALA A 120 11.57 15.01 6.00
CA ALA A 120 12.42 16.12 5.62
C ALA A 120 11.61 17.34 5.15
N GLY A 121 10.59 17.12 4.31
CA GLY A 121 9.68 18.18 3.88
C GLY A 121 8.89 18.78 5.04
N LEU A 122 8.44 17.96 5.99
CA LEU A 122 7.77 18.42 7.20
C LEU A 122 8.71 19.23 8.10
N ALA A 123 9.93 18.73 8.35
CA ALA A 123 10.93 19.43 9.15
C ALA A 123 11.27 20.81 8.53
N TRP A 124 11.40 20.87 7.20
CA TRP A 124 11.59 22.14 6.51
C TRP A 124 10.39 23.08 6.68
N ARG A 125 9.16 22.58 6.49
CA ARG A 125 7.95 23.37 6.68
C ARG A 125 7.83 23.95 8.10
N LEU A 126 8.22 23.16 9.11
CA LEU A 126 8.20 23.57 10.52
C LEU A 126 9.30 24.59 10.86
N SER A 127 10.39 24.64 10.10
CA SER A 127 11.43 25.67 10.28
C SER A 127 10.95 27.09 9.95
N GLY A 128 9.84 27.22 9.21
CA GLY A 128 9.29 28.51 8.79
C GLY A 128 10.12 29.22 7.71
N VAL A 129 11.24 28.63 7.27
CA VAL A 129 12.10 29.21 6.24
C VAL A 129 11.43 29.07 4.88
N PRO A 130 11.13 30.17 4.17
CA PRO A 130 10.54 30.09 2.85
C PRO A 130 11.52 29.42 1.89
N LEU A 131 11.01 28.50 1.08
CA LEU A 131 11.81 27.84 0.05
C LEU A 131 12.08 28.86 -1.07
N PRO A 132 13.35 29.08 -1.49
CA PRO A 132 13.65 29.95 -2.62
C PRO A 132 12.92 29.47 -3.88
N ASP A 133 12.43 30.40 -4.71
CA ASP A 133 11.60 30.06 -5.88
C ASP A 133 12.27 29.08 -6.84
N LEU A 134 13.58 29.17 -7.02
CA LEU A 134 14.35 28.25 -7.85
C LEU A 134 14.30 26.81 -7.32
N VAL A 135 14.45 26.64 -5.99
CA VAL A 135 14.42 25.32 -5.34
C VAL A 135 13.01 24.75 -5.41
N LYS A 136 11.99 25.57 -5.19
CA LYS A 136 10.59 25.17 -5.31
C LYS A 136 10.28 24.64 -6.71
N ARG A 137 10.63 25.39 -7.76
CA ARG A 137 10.41 24.97 -9.16
C ARG A 137 11.12 23.65 -9.48
N LEU A 138 12.33 23.46 -8.96
CA LEU A 138 13.07 22.21 -9.14
C LEU A 138 12.36 21.03 -8.46
N VAL A 139 11.92 21.21 -7.22
CA VAL A 139 11.20 20.19 -6.44
C VAL A 139 9.88 19.83 -7.12
N ASP A 140 9.11 20.83 -7.57
CA ASP A 140 7.84 20.63 -8.26
C ASP A 140 8.04 19.85 -9.57
N ALA A 141 9.04 20.22 -10.39
CA ALA A 141 9.36 19.49 -11.62
C ALA A 141 9.80 18.02 -11.38
N LEU A 142 10.54 17.76 -10.31
CA LEU A 142 10.90 16.40 -9.91
C LEU A 142 9.68 15.62 -9.40
N ALA A 143 8.79 16.27 -8.65
CA ALA A 143 7.56 15.64 -8.16
C ALA A 143 6.63 15.23 -9.31
N ASP A 144 6.47 16.10 -10.31
CA ASP A 144 5.62 15.84 -11.49
C ASP A 144 6.14 14.68 -12.36
N THR A 145 7.46 14.50 -12.41
CA THR A 145 8.09 13.40 -13.17
C THR A 145 8.19 12.10 -12.39
N ALA A 146 8.07 12.13 -11.06
CA ALA A 146 8.25 10.96 -10.20
C ALA A 146 7.25 9.84 -10.50
N GLY A 147 5.98 10.17 -10.74
CA GLY A 147 4.93 9.19 -11.08
C GLY A 147 5.23 8.41 -12.36
N PRO A 148 5.43 9.09 -13.51
CA PRO A 148 5.83 8.46 -14.76
C PRO A 148 7.12 7.63 -14.65
N VAL A 149 8.16 8.16 -14.00
CA VAL A 149 9.44 7.46 -13.80
C VAL A 149 9.25 6.20 -12.97
N ALA A 150 8.44 6.24 -11.90
CA ALA A 150 8.13 5.07 -11.09
C ALA A 150 7.42 3.97 -11.89
N LEU A 151 6.45 4.33 -12.74
CA LEU A 151 5.77 3.38 -13.62
C LEU A 151 6.73 2.75 -14.64
N PHE A 152 7.60 3.56 -15.25
CA PHE A 152 8.61 3.08 -16.21
C PHE A 152 9.61 2.14 -15.54
N ALA A 153 10.10 2.49 -14.35
CA ALA A 153 11.01 1.65 -13.56
C ALA A 153 10.36 0.32 -13.16
N MET A 154 9.07 0.33 -12.77
CA MET A 154 8.32 -0.91 -12.52
C MET A 154 8.23 -1.78 -13.78
N GLY A 155 7.96 -1.18 -14.94
CA GLY A 155 7.97 -1.90 -16.23
C GLY A 155 9.33 -2.52 -16.54
N LEU A 156 10.42 -1.78 -16.37
CA LEU A 156 11.78 -2.29 -16.57
C LEU A 156 12.12 -3.45 -15.62
N SER A 157 11.60 -3.43 -14.39
CA SER A 157 11.81 -4.50 -13.42
C SER A 157 11.25 -5.86 -13.89
N LEU A 158 10.21 -5.87 -14.73
CA LEU A 158 9.64 -7.09 -15.30
C LEU A 158 10.64 -7.85 -16.19
N ARG A 159 11.56 -7.14 -16.85
CA ARG A 159 12.66 -7.76 -17.61
C ARG A 159 13.64 -8.48 -16.67
N ARG A 160 13.90 -7.91 -15.49
CA ARG A 160 14.83 -8.47 -14.50
C ARG A 160 14.23 -9.68 -13.78
N PHE A 161 12.97 -9.61 -13.36
CA PHE A 161 12.31 -10.67 -12.59
C PHE A 161 11.63 -11.73 -13.46
N GLY A 162 11.37 -11.42 -14.73
CA GLY A 162 10.69 -12.31 -15.66
C GLY A 162 9.18 -12.38 -15.42
N ILE A 163 8.42 -12.45 -16.52
CA ILE A 163 6.95 -12.57 -16.48
C ILE A 163 6.45 -14.01 -16.68
N SER A 164 7.31 -14.89 -17.23
CA SER A 164 6.93 -16.24 -17.60
C SER A 164 6.48 -17.04 -16.37
N GLY A 165 5.33 -17.73 -16.49
CA GLY A 165 4.75 -18.49 -15.40
C GLY A 165 4.04 -17.67 -14.30
N ASN A 166 4.11 -16.33 -14.33
CA ASN A 166 3.45 -15.48 -13.33
C ASN A 166 2.27 -14.66 -13.88
N VAL A 167 2.03 -14.70 -15.19
CA VAL A 167 0.91 -13.98 -15.84
C VAL A 167 -0.45 -14.41 -15.28
N ARG A 168 -0.74 -15.72 -15.20
CA ARG A 168 -2.04 -16.22 -14.70
C ARG A 168 -2.26 -15.87 -13.21
N PRO A 169 -1.29 -16.10 -12.30
CA PRO A 169 -1.40 -15.60 -10.93
C PRO A 169 -1.60 -14.08 -10.86
N ALA A 170 -0.82 -13.29 -11.60
CA ALA A 170 -0.92 -11.83 -11.58
C ALA A 170 -2.28 -11.33 -12.04
N LEU A 171 -2.86 -11.93 -13.09
CA LEU A 171 -4.22 -11.61 -13.55
C LEU A 171 -5.26 -11.93 -12.48
N ALA A 172 -5.19 -13.10 -11.87
CA ALA A 172 -6.12 -13.48 -10.81
C ALA A 172 -6.04 -12.51 -9.61
N LEU A 173 -4.83 -12.17 -9.16
CA LEU A 173 -4.62 -11.20 -8.08
C LEU A 173 -5.09 -9.79 -8.47
N SER A 174 -4.93 -9.40 -9.73
CA SER A 174 -5.44 -8.12 -10.23
C SER A 174 -6.96 -8.08 -10.21
N VAL A 175 -7.64 -9.16 -10.57
CA VAL A 175 -9.11 -9.27 -10.48
C VAL A 175 -9.56 -9.16 -9.02
N LEU A 176 -8.89 -9.84 -8.08
CA LEU A 176 -9.19 -9.68 -6.66
C LEU A 176 -9.05 -8.22 -6.21
N LYS A 177 -7.95 -7.56 -6.63
CA LYS A 177 -7.70 -6.18 -6.26
C LYS A 177 -8.70 -5.18 -6.86
N LEU A 178 -9.11 -5.39 -8.11
CA LEU A 178 -9.97 -4.46 -8.85
C LEU A 178 -11.45 -4.68 -8.60
N PHE A 179 -11.88 -5.90 -8.27
CA PHE A 179 -13.29 -6.23 -8.07
C PHE A 179 -13.60 -6.60 -6.62
N LEU A 180 -12.87 -7.56 -6.04
CA LEU A 180 -13.18 -8.04 -4.69
C LEU A 180 -12.96 -6.96 -3.64
N MET A 181 -11.81 -6.27 -3.64
CA MET A 181 -11.53 -5.25 -2.63
C MET A 181 -12.53 -4.09 -2.66
N PRO A 182 -12.84 -3.46 -3.82
CA PRO A 182 -13.83 -2.40 -3.87
C PRO A 182 -15.24 -2.88 -3.52
N ALA A 183 -15.64 -4.09 -3.95
CA ALA A 183 -16.93 -4.65 -3.60
C ALA A 183 -17.08 -4.89 -2.09
N LEU A 184 -16.02 -5.38 -1.43
CA LEU A 184 -16.02 -5.58 0.03
C LEU A 184 -16.05 -4.25 0.78
N VAL A 185 -15.27 -3.26 0.35
CA VAL A 185 -15.32 -1.93 0.95
C VAL A 185 -16.73 -1.34 0.81
N LEU A 186 -17.33 -1.43 -0.38
CA LEU A 186 -18.69 -0.96 -0.62
C LEU A 186 -19.70 -1.68 0.28
N ALA A 187 -19.63 -3.01 0.38
CA ALA A 187 -20.50 -3.80 1.22
C ALA A 187 -20.39 -3.42 2.70
N PHE A 188 -19.16 -3.24 3.22
CA PHE A 188 -18.96 -2.82 4.60
C PHE A 188 -19.39 -1.37 4.84
N VAL A 189 -19.18 -0.48 3.89
CA VAL A 189 -19.67 0.91 3.95
C VAL A 189 -21.18 0.94 4.08
N TRP A 190 -21.89 0.15 3.28
CA TRP A 190 -23.35 -0.01 3.34
C TRP A 190 -23.81 -0.61 4.66
N LEU A 191 -23.18 -1.70 5.11
CA LEU A 191 -23.56 -2.41 6.32
C LEU A 191 -23.31 -1.59 7.59
N LEU A 192 -22.30 -0.71 7.59
CA LEU A 192 -21.97 0.18 8.70
C LEU A 192 -22.69 1.55 8.62
N GLY A 193 -23.47 1.79 7.57
CA GLY A 193 -24.24 3.04 7.41
C GLY A 193 -23.36 4.29 7.36
N LEU A 194 -22.19 4.21 6.73
CA LEU A 194 -21.26 5.34 6.64
C LEU A 194 -21.88 6.48 5.80
N PRO A 195 -21.81 7.75 6.28
CA PRO A 195 -22.40 8.88 5.58
C PRO A 195 -21.67 9.12 4.24
N PRO A 196 -22.39 9.60 3.21
CA PRO A 196 -21.76 10.01 1.96
C PRO A 196 -20.73 11.12 2.22
N LEU A 197 -19.72 11.21 1.35
CA LEU A 197 -18.80 12.34 1.33
C LEU A 197 -19.63 13.59 0.97
N THR A 198 -20.05 14.34 2.00
CA THR A 198 -20.71 15.64 1.89
C THR A 198 -19.71 16.73 1.61
#